data_AF-A0A7Y2CRD9-F1
#
_entry.id   AF-A0A7Y2CRD9-F1
#
_cell.length_a   1.000
_cell.length_b   1.000
_cell.length_c   1.000
_cell.angle_alpha   90.00
_cell.angle_beta   90.00
_cell.angle_gamma   90.00
#
_symmetry.space_group_name_H-M   'P 1'
#
loop_
_entity.id
_entity.type
_entity.pdbx_description
1 polymer ?
#
loop_
_entity_poly.entity_id
_entity_poly.type
_entity_poly.pdbx_seq_one_letter_code
_entity_poly.pdbx_strand_id
1 'polypeptide(L)'
;MKRFVVAFLLVTGPGVAGAQVPVSSHPPLVNQYIEDGLEQRSPAWWKALESQLALTLDKSVEQVDEVSLQNVIYFATNHSDRMRLTDSAPSLMEIYEHHQHAGFRMMALAALHAIGDERYLARAYSLTQHANSERLNRMARAALADVHERNR
;
A
#
# COMPACT_ATOMS: atom_id res chain seq x y z
N MET A 1 -16.77 11.85 -64.24
CA MET A 1 -17.94 12.76 -64.29
C MET A 1 -18.21 13.28 -62.89
N LYS A 2 -18.46 14.60 -62.77
CA LYS A 2 -18.70 15.39 -61.55
C LYS A 2 -19.80 14.81 -60.65
N ARG A 3 -19.76 15.20 -59.36
CA ARG A 3 -20.83 15.56 -58.38
C ARG A 3 -20.24 15.37 -56.96
N PHE A 4 -20.38 16.21 -55.93
CA PHE A 4 -20.97 17.53 -55.69
C PHE A 4 -20.28 18.13 -54.44
N VAL A 5 -20.37 19.45 -54.30
CA VAL A 5 -19.86 20.32 -53.22
C VAL A 5 -20.90 20.41 -52.06
N VAL A 6 -20.52 21.08 -50.95
CA VAL A 6 -21.36 21.79 -49.94
C VAL A 6 -21.63 20.97 -48.66
N ALA A 7 -21.56 21.44 -47.40
CA ALA A 7 -21.07 22.63 -46.70
C ALA A 7 -21.12 22.30 -45.17
N PHE A 8 -20.14 22.72 -44.39
CA PHE A 8 -20.26 23.70 -43.28
C PHE A 8 -21.23 23.35 -42.13
N LEU A 9 -20.69 23.16 -40.92
CA LEU A 9 -21.29 23.65 -39.68
C LEU A 9 -20.26 23.63 -38.55
N LEU A 10 -19.84 24.83 -38.14
CA LEU A 10 -19.37 25.09 -36.78
C LEU A 10 -20.49 24.70 -35.80
N VAL A 11 -20.17 23.88 -34.81
CA VAL A 11 -20.88 23.87 -33.53
C VAL A 11 -19.85 24.18 -32.46
N THR A 12 -19.82 25.45 -32.05
CA THR A 12 -19.24 25.89 -30.79
C THR A 12 -20.20 25.50 -29.67
N GLY A 13 -19.77 24.59 -28.81
CA GLY A 13 -20.37 24.36 -27.49
C GLY A 13 -19.26 24.28 -26.44
N PRO A 14 -19.41 24.90 -25.26
CA PRO A 14 -18.44 24.77 -24.18
C PRO A 14 -18.65 23.40 -23.52
N GLY A 15 -18.02 22.38 -24.08
CA GLY A 15 -17.95 21.06 -23.46
C GLY A 15 -16.97 21.13 -22.29
N VAL A 16 -17.51 21.02 -21.08
CA VAL A 16 -16.75 20.85 -19.84
C VAL A 16 -15.94 19.56 -19.96
N ALA A 17 -14.72 19.67 -20.46
CA ALA A 17 -13.79 18.55 -20.54
C ALA A 17 -13.26 18.30 -19.13
N GLY A 18 -13.94 17.40 -18.41
CA GLY A 18 -13.33 16.69 -17.29
C GLY A 18 -12.07 16.02 -17.83
N ALA A 19 -10.91 16.63 -17.54
CA ALA A 19 -9.62 16.09 -17.87
C ALA A 19 -9.47 14.76 -17.11
N GLN A 20 -9.71 13.65 -17.80
CA GLN A 20 -9.19 12.36 -17.40
C GLN A 20 -7.67 12.49 -17.44
N VAL A 21 -7.07 12.60 -16.26
CA VAL A 21 -5.61 12.66 -16.12
C VAL A 21 -5.08 11.30 -16.59
N PRO A 22 -4.18 11.27 -17.59
CA PRO A 22 -3.61 10.02 -18.06
C PRO A 22 -2.84 9.35 -16.91
N VAL A 23 -3.02 8.05 -16.76
CA VAL A 23 -2.29 7.20 -15.83
C VAL A 23 -0.85 7.06 -16.34
N SER A 24 -0.08 8.14 -16.21
CA SER A 24 1.33 8.19 -16.55
C SER A 24 2.13 7.78 -15.32
N SER A 25 2.84 6.65 -15.41
CA SER A 25 4.09 6.33 -14.71
C SER A 25 4.37 7.16 -13.44
N HIS A 26 3.60 6.94 -12.36
CA HIS A 26 3.81 7.68 -11.13
C HIS A 26 5.09 7.16 -10.45
N PRO A 27 6.03 8.03 -10.05
CA PRO A 27 7.08 7.65 -9.11
C PRO A 27 6.43 7.10 -7.82
N PRO A 28 7.14 6.27 -7.03
CA PRO A 28 6.58 5.75 -5.78
C PRO A 28 6.03 6.90 -4.94
N LEU A 29 4.79 6.75 -4.46
CA LEU A 29 4.07 7.81 -3.74
C LEU A 29 4.89 8.36 -2.55
N VAL A 30 5.79 7.54 -1.97
CA VAL A 30 6.81 7.97 -1.00
C VAL A 30 7.52 9.26 -1.40
N ASN A 31 7.92 9.41 -2.66
CA ASN A 31 8.63 10.62 -3.12
C ASN A 31 7.71 11.85 -3.21
N GLN A 32 6.43 11.65 -3.52
CA GLN A 32 5.46 12.76 -3.59
C GLN A 32 5.00 13.21 -2.20
N TYR A 33 4.92 12.32 -1.21
CA TYR A 33 4.43 12.67 0.12
C TYR A 33 5.46 13.39 0.99
N ILE A 34 6.76 13.18 0.75
CA ILE A 34 7.83 13.86 1.52
C ILE A 34 7.87 15.37 1.23
N GLU A 35 7.47 15.80 0.03
CA GLU A 35 7.56 17.21 -0.40
C GLU A 35 6.38 18.08 0.07
N ASP A 36 5.26 17.46 0.50
CA ASP A 36 3.93 18.09 0.47
C ASP A 36 3.33 18.47 1.84
N GLY A 37 4.16 18.55 2.89
CA GLY A 37 3.74 19.06 4.21
C GLY A 37 2.66 18.21 4.91
N LEU A 38 2.94 16.91 5.10
CA LEU A 38 2.02 15.93 5.70
C LEU A 38 1.44 16.34 7.07
N GLU A 39 2.21 17.05 7.89
CA GLU A 39 1.80 17.45 9.24
C GLU A 39 0.56 18.36 9.28
N GLN A 40 0.29 19.08 8.18
CA GLN A 40 -0.84 20.01 8.10
C GLN A 40 -2.11 19.36 7.55
N ARG A 41 -2.07 18.07 7.20
CA ARG A 41 -3.21 17.38 6.60
C ARG A 41 -4.31 17.11 7.63
N SER A 42 -5.56 17.27 7.21
CA SER A 42 -6.72 17.11 8.08
C SER A 42 -6.96 15.63 8.44
N PRO A 43 -7.66 15.34 9.55
CA PRO A 43 -8.01 13.96 9.91
C PRO A 43 -8.78 13.20 8.81
N ALA A 44 -9.65 13.89 8.08
CA ALA A 44 -10.40 13.30 6.97
C ALA A 44 -9.47 12.89 5.81
N TRP A 45 -8.43 13.66 5.54
CA TRP A 45 -7.42 13.33 4.53
C TRP A 45 -6.63 12.08 4.95
N TRP A 46 -6.20 12.00 6.21
CA TRP A 46 -5.50 10.83 6.74
C TRP A 46 -6.34 9.55 6.63
N LYS A 47 -7.63 9.64 6.95
CA LYS A 47 -8.57 8.52 6.80
C LYS A 47 -8.77 8.09 5.34
N ALA A 48 -8.81 9.04 4.41
CA ALA A 48 -8.89 8.74 2.98
C ALA A 48 -7.62 8.04 2.49
N LEU A 49 -6.44 8.50 2.93
CA LEU A 49 -5.17 7.86 2.63
C LEU A 49 -5.10 6.44 3.20
N GLU A 50 -5.50 6.24 4.46
CA GLU A 50 -5.58 4.91 5.08
C GLU A 50 -6.46 3.96 4.26
N SER A 51 -7.62 4.44 3.81
CA SER A 51 -8.53 3.68 2.95
C SER A 51 -7.89 3.36 1.59
N GLN A 52 -7.19 4.31 0.99
CA GLN A 52 -6.48 4.11 -0.27
C GLN A 52 -5.39 3.05 -0.13
N LEU A 53 -4.59 3.10 0.92
CA LEU A 53 -3.54 2.11 1.21
C LEU A 53 -4.14 0.71 1.40
N ALA A 54 -5.24 0.59 2.14
CA ALA A 54 -5.95 -0.68 2.29
C ALA A 54 -6.44 -1.24 0.94
N LEU A 55 -7.02 -0.39 0.09
CA LEU A 55 -7.46 -0.79 -1.26
C LEU A 55 -6.30 -1.25 -2.14
N THR A 56 -5.09 -0.69 -1.98
CA THR A 56 -3.92 -1.20 -2.72
C THR A 56 -3.50 -2.61 -2.30
N LEU A 57 -3.94 -3.10 -1.14
CA LEU A 57 -3.67 -4.45 -0.66
C LEU A 57 -4.82 -5.43 -0.92
N ASP A 58 -5.98 -4.94 -1.39
CA ASP A 58 -7.18 -5.75 -1.69
C ASP A 58 -7.11 -6.50 -3.03
N LYS A 59 -6.02 -6.29 -3.78
CA LYS A 59 -5.71 -7.07 -4.99
C LYS A 59 -5.17 -8.45 -4.64
N SER A 60 -5.13 -9.35 -5.61
CA SER A 60 -4.58 -10.69 -5.37
C SER A 60 -3.12 -10.61 -4.91
N VAL A 61 -2.69 -11.57 -4.10
CA VAL A 61 -1.33 -11.59 -3.51
C VAL A 61 -0.25 -11.34 -4.55
N GLU A 62 -0.34 -11.94 -5.74
CA GLU A 62 0.64 -11.80 -6.83
C GLU A 62 0.56 -10.48 -7.60
N GLN A 63 -0.53 -9.71 -7.42
CA GLN A 63 -0.71 -8.40 -8.03
C GLN A 63 -0.23 -7.27 -7.12
N VAL A 64 0.03 -7.55 -5.84
CA VAL A 64 0.62 -6.57 -4.93
C VAL A 64 1.99 -6.18 -5.45
N ASP A 65 2.21 -4.88 -5.60
CA ASP A 65 3.47 -4.35 -6.10
C ASP A 65 4.33 -3.87 -4.92
N GLU A 66 5.63 -3.76 -5.19
CA GLU A 66 6.61 -3.35 -4.19
C GLU A 66 6.29 -1.96 -3.63
N VAL A 67 5.79 -1.04 -4.46
CA VAL A 67 5.50 0.34 -4.07
C VAL A 67 4.36 0.40 -3.05
N SER A 68 3.32 -0.42 -3.22
CA SER A 68 2.18 -0.54 -2.30
C SER A 68 2.67 -0.97 -0.91
N LEU A 69 3.52 -2.00 -0.85
CA LEU A 69 4.12 -2.44 0.42
C LEU A 69 5.05 -1.39 1.03
N GLN A 70 5.88 -0.73 0.23
CA GLN A 70 6.75 0.36 0.70
C GLN A 70 5.95 1.51 1.30
N ASN A 71 4.85 1.92 0.66
CA ASN A 71 3.98 2.98 1.18
C ASN A 71 3.37 2.59 2.53
N VAL A 72 2.84 1.36 2.65
CA VAL A 72 2.27 0.86 3.90
C VAL A 72 3.31 0.84 5.01
N ILE A 73 4.52 0.33 4.74
CA ILE A 73 5.63 0.34 5.69
C ILE A 73 5.96 1.77 6.12
N TYR A 74 6.10 2.70 5.16
CA TYR A 74 6.45 4.09 5.44
C TYR A 74 5.41 4.76 6.35
N PHE A 75 4.12 4.66 6.02
CA PHE A 75 3.08 5.31 6.80
C PHE A 75 2.83 4.65 8.15
N ALA A 76 2.86 3.32 8.23
CA ALA A 76 2.75 2.61 9.51
C ALA A 76 3.92 2.91 10.44
N THR A 77 5.13 3.14 9.90
CA THR A 77 6.31 3.43 10.72
C THR A 77 6.33 4.89 11.19
N ASN A 78 6.07 5.84 10.28
CA ASN A 78 6.32 7.26 10.54
C ASN A 78 5.07 8.03 10.99
N HIS A 79 3.87 7.48 10.79
CA HIS A 79 2.60 8.18 11.02
C HIS A 79 1.57 7.30 11.75
N SER A 80 2.04 6.41 12.63
CA SER A 80 1.17 5.49 13.41
C SER A 80 0.25 6.21 14.41
N ASP A 81 0.58 7.45 14.78
CA ASP A 81 -0.26 8.34 15.58
C ASP A 81 -1.45 8.91 14.79
N ARG A 82 -1.35 8.93 13.45
CA ARG A 82 -2.38 9.48 12.54
C ARG A 82 -3.23 8.43 11.86
N MET A 83 -2.67 7.25 11.58
CA MET A 83 -3.39 6.11 11.01
C MET A 83 -2.87 4.80 11.61
N ARG A 84 -3.74 3.82 11.80
CA ARG A 84 -3.34 2.57 12.49
C ARG A 84 -3.17 1.40 11.54
N LEU A 85 -3.72 1.47 10.31
CA LEU A 85 -3.58 0.45 9.24
C LEU A 85 -3.85 -1.00 9.71
N THR A 86 -4.49 -1.18 10.86
CA THR A 86 -4.77 -2.49 11.46
C THR A 86 -5.69 -3.32 10.58
N ASP A 87 -6.56 -2.67 9.83
CA ASP A 87 -7.49 -3.30 8.89
C ASP A 87 -6.76 -3.89 7.68
N SER A 88 -5.52 -3.48 7.41
CA SER A 88 -4.65 -4.06 6.37
C SER A 88 -3.88 -5.30 6.84
N ALA A 89 -3.86 -5.61 8.14
CA ALA A 89 -3.12 -6.74 8.68
C ALA A 89 -3.55 -8.11 8.11
N PRO A 90 -4.85 -8.41 7.86
CA PRO A 90 -5.26 -9.64 7.19
C PRO A 90 -4.61 -9.80 5.80
N SER A 91 -4.69 -8.77 4.94
CA SER A 91 -4.12 -8.81 3.58
C SER A 91 -2.59 -8.95 3.61
N LEU A 92 -1.92 -8.23 4.53
CA LEU A 92 -0.47 -8.39 4.73
C LEU A 92 -0.09 -9.80 5.19
N MET A 93 -0.92 -10.42 6.02
CA MET A 93 -0.72 -11.80 6.45
C MET A 93 -0.88 -12.79 5.29
N GLU A 94 -1.85 -12.59 4.41
CA GLU A 94 -2.01 -13.40 3.19
C GLU A 94 -0.81 -13.28 2.26
N ILE A 95 -0.28 -12.07 2.06
CA ILE A 95 0.93 -11.84 1.26
C ILE A 95 2.13 -12.56 1.89
N TYR A 96 2.30 -12.45 3.21
CA TYR A 96 3.36 -13.14 3.92
C TYR A 96 3.30 -14.67 3.78
N GLU A 97 2.10 -15.23 3.78
CA GLU A 97 1.86 -16.68 3.74
C GLU A 97 2.01 -17.25 2.32
N HIS A 98 1.47 -16.56 1.31
CA HIS A 98 1.25 -17.14 -0.01
C HIS A 98 2.13 -16.58 -1.13
N HIS A 99 2.74 -15.40 -0.95
CA HIS A 99 3.50 -14.79 -2.03
C HIS A 99 4.74 -15.62 -2.39
N GLN A 100 4.93 -15.94 -3.67
CA GLN A 100 6.01 -16.82 -4.10
C GLN A 100 7.41 -16.21 -3.87
N HIS A 101 7.52 -14.90 -4.03
CA HIS A 101 8.77 -14.17 -3.82
C HIS A 101 9.03 -13.84 -2.35
N ALA A 102 10.15 -14.32 -1.81
CA ALA A 102 10.57 -14.04 -0.44
C ALA A 102 10.73 -12.54 -0.13
N GLY A 103 11.06 -11.71 -1.13
CA GLY A 103 11.13 -10.24 -1.00
C GLY A 103 9.83 -9.64 -0.49
N PHE A 104 8.72 -9.95 -1.14
CA PHE A 104 7.39 -9.48 -0.77
C PHE A 104 6.95 -10.02 0.58
N ARG A 105 7.28 -11.28 0.90
CA ARG A 105 7.03 -11.84 2.24
C ARG A 105 7.77 -11.07 3.33
N MET A 106 9.03 -10.71 3.09
CA MET A 106 9.81 -9.90 4.03
C MET A 106 9.22 -8.49 4.20
N MET A 107 8.75 -7.88 3.12
CA MET A 107 8.11 -6.56 3.18
C MET A 107 6.76 -6.60 3.89
N ALA A 108 5.94 -7.62 3.63
CA ALA A 108 4.69 -7.83 4.34
C ALA A 108 4.92 -8.03 5.85
N LEU A 109 5.95 -8.79 6.23
CA LEU A 109 6.36 -8.93 7.63
C LEU A 109 6.82 -7.60 8.25
N ALA A 110 7.58 -6.79 7.49
CA ALA A 110 7.98 -5.46 7.94
C ALA A 110 6.78 -4.52 8.14
N ALA A 111 5.78 -4.59 7.26
CA ALA A 111 4.53 -3.83 7.40
C ALA A 111 3.74 -4.28 8.64
N LEU A 112 3.60 -5.59 8.87
CA LEU A 112 2.97 -6.14 10.08
C LEU A 112 3.68 -5.69 11.36
N HIS A 113 5.03 -5.66 11.33
CA HIS A 113 5.84 -5.16 12.44
C HIS A 113 5.60 -3.67 12.71
N ALA A 114 5.52 -2.86 11.65
CA ALA A 114 5.23 -1.43 11.76
C ALA A 114 3.83 -1.16 12.33
N ILE A 115 2.80 -1.93 11.92
CA ILE A 115 1.44 -1.87 12.47
C ILE A 115 1.42 -2.25 13.96
N GLY A 116 2.26 -3.20 14.36
CA GLY A 116 2.41 -3.59 15.76
C GLY A 116 1.33 -4.53 16.31
N ASP A 117 0.57 -5.22 15.44
CA ASP A 117 -0.39 -6.23 15.91
C ASP A 117 0.34 -7.53 16.27
N GLU A 118 0.56 -7.74 17.58
CA GLU A 118 1.25 -8.90 18.14
C GLU A 118 0.63 -10.23 17.71
N ARG A 119 -0.69 -10.28 17.46
CA ARG A 119 -1.38 -11.50 17.05
C ARG A 119 -0.92 -11.98 15.68
N TYR A 120 -0.75 -11.04 14.74
CA TYR A 120 -0.27 -11.36 13.39
C TYR A 120 1.22 -11.69 13.38
N LEU A 121 2.01 -11.04 14.22
CA LEU A 121 3.43 -11.39 14.36
C LEU A 121 3.63 -12.76 15.01
N ALA A 122 2.81 -13.13 15.99
CA ALA A 122 2.80 -14.46 16.58
C ALA A 122 2.42 -15.52 15.54
N ARG A 123 1.41 -15.25 14.70
CA ARG A 123 1.06 -16.13 13.56
C ARG A 123 2.19 -16.23 12.55
N ALA A 124 2.79 -15.09 12.15
CA ALA A 124 3.91 -15.06 11.21
C ALA A 124 5.09 -15.88 11.73
N TYR A 125 5.44 -15.76 13.01
CA TYR A 125 6.47 -16.56 13.66
C TYR A 125 6.14 -18.06 13.65
N SER A 126 4.91 -18.44 14.01
CA SER A 126 4.46 -19.85 13.98
C SER A 126 4.62 -20.48 12.59
N LEU A 127 4.27 -19.76 11.51
CA LEU A 127 4.45 -20.24 10.14
C LEU A 127 5.91 -20.47 9.78
N THR A 128 6.84 -19.69 10.33
CA THR A 128 8.28 -19.89 10.04
C THR A 128 8.86 -21.14 10.67
N GLN A 129 8.23 -21.69 11.72
CA GLN A 129 8.70 -22.93 12.35
C GLN A 129 8.59 -24.13 11.40
N HIS A 130 7.76 -24.00 10.36
CA HIS A 130 7.52 -25.03 9.34
C HIS A 130 8.10 -24.64 7.97
N ALA A 131 8.73 -23.47 7.84
CA ALA A 131 9.21 -22.93 6.57
C ALA A 131 10.73 -23.07 6.43
N ASN A 132 11.21 -23.39 5.22
CA ASN A 132 12.64 -23.53 4.89
C ASN A 132 13.42 -22.20 4.80
N SER A 133 12.94 -21.11 5.43
CA SER A 133 13.59 -19.80 5.36
C SER A 133 14.03 -19.33 6.74
N GLU A 134 15.29 -19.59 7.08
CA GLU A 134 15.89 -19.10 8.33
C GLU A 134 15.84 -17.57 8.44
N ARG A 135 15.96 -16.86 7.31
CA ARG A 135 15.91 -15.40 7.28
C ARG A 135 14.55 -14.90 7.75
N LEU A 136 13.46 -15.43 7.19
CA LEU A 136 12.11 -15.08 7.62
C LEU A 136 11.86 -15.45 9.08
N ASN A 137 12.36 -16.61 9.53
CA ASN A 137 12.26 -17.02 10.93
C ASN A 137 12.90 -16.00 11.88
N ARG A 138 14.15 -15.60 11.62
CA ARG A 138 14.85 -14.61 12.43
C ARG A 138 14.13 -13.26 12.43
N MET A 139 13.66 -12.81 11.27
CA MET A 139 12.91 -11.55 11.17
C MET A 139 11.60 -11.61 11.95
N ALA A 140 10.82 -12.68 11.81
CA ALA A 140 9.52 -12.80 12.49
C ALA A 140 9.68 -12.88 14.01
N ARG A 141 10.70 -13.62 14.48
CA ARG A 141 11.06 -13.67 15.90
C ARG A 141 11.48 -12.30 16.43
N ALA A 142 12.32 -11.58 15.70
CA ALA A 142 12.79 -10.25 16.10
C ALA A 142 11.64 -9.24 16.17
N ALA A 143 10.78 -9.22 15.13
CA ALA A 143 9.60 -8.36 15.09
C ALA A 143 8.65 -8.65 16.26
N LEU A 144 8.36 -9.93 16.55
CA LEU A 144 7.51 -10.30 17.68
C LEU A 144 8.10 -9.86 19.02
N ALA A 145 9.40 -10.07 19.22
CA ALA A 145 10.08 -9.67 20.46
C ALA A 145 10.03 -8.14 20.67
N ASP A 146 10.28 -7.36 19.62
CA ASP A 146 10.22 -5.89 19.66
C ASP A 146 8.81 -5.40 20.02
N VAL A 147 7.77 -5.94 19.39
CA VAL A 147 6.37 -5.53 19.68
C VAL A 147 5.97 -5.91 21.09
N HIS A 148 6.38 -7.08 21.54
CA HIS A 148 6.14 -7.51 22.91
C HIS A 148 6.81 -6.57 23.93
N GLU A 149 8.02 -6.08 23.63
CA GLU A 149 8.71 -5.09 24.48
C GLU A 149 8.00 -3.73 24.45
N ARG A 150 7.53 -3.26 23.29
CA ARG A 150 6.77 -2.00 23.14
C ARG A 150 5.44 -1.99 23.89
N ASN A 151 4.84 -3.16 24.14
CA ASN A 151 3.52 -3.30 24.77
C ASN A 151 3.56 -3.49 26.31
N ARG A 152 4.75 -3.57 26.93
CA ARG A 152 4.92 -3.70 28.38
C ARG A 152 4.98 -2.34 29.08
#